data_AF-A0A314LHL7-F1
#
_entry.id   AF-A0A314LHL7-F1
#
_cell.length_a   1.000
_cell.length_b   1.000
_cell.length_c   1.000
_cell.angle_alpha   90.00
_cell.angle_beta   90.00
_cell.angle_gamma   90.00
#
_symmetry.space_group_name_H-M   'P 1'
#
loop_
_entity.id
_entity.type
_entity.pdbx_description
1 polymer ?
#
loop_
_entity_poly.entity_id
_entity_poly.type
_entity_poly.pdbx_seq_one_letter_code
_entity_poly.pdbx_strand_id
1 'polypeptide(L)'
;MTDGPIKYLKHKLHVIDDKNLVTKYSLIEGDILGDKLESITYDVKFETSSNGGCICKTSTEYHTKGDYVIKEEEHNEGKDKAMELFKVVEEYLLANPTVYA
;
A
#
# COMPACT_ATOMS: atom_id res chain seq x y z
N MET A 1 -8.10 11.11 9.15
CA MET A 1 -6.66 10.82 9.28
C MET A 1 -6.07 11.83 10.25
N THR A 2 -5.22 11.44 11.20
CA THR A 2 -4.66 12.39 12.19
C THR A 2 -3.73 13.40 11.51
N ASP A 3 -3.89 14.68 11.85
CA ASP A 3 -3.17 15.82 11.24
C ASP A 3 -1.73 16.01 11.76
N GLY A 4 -1.09 14.91 12.16
CA GLY A 4 0.24 14.89 12.77
C GLY A 4 1.16 13.86 12.09
N PRO A 5 2.49 13.96 12.31
CA PRO A 5 3.43 13.03 11.70
C PRO A 5 3.13 11.59 12.14
N ILE A 6 3.10 10.67 11.18
CA ILE A 6 3.00 9.23 11.42
C ILE A 6 4.28 8.81 12.15
N LYS A 7 4.15 8.33 13.39
CA LYS A 7 5.28 7.93 14.23
C LYS A 7 5.65 6.48 14.01
N TYR A 8 4.66 5.62 13.80
CA TYR A 8 4.87 4.20 13.57
C TYR A 8 3.71 3.55 12.81
N LEU A 9 4.03 2.43 12.16
CA LEU A 9 3.10 1.53 11.52
C LEU A 9 3.59 0.09 11.76
N LYS A 10 2.65 -0.85 11.87
CA LYS A 10 2.95 -2.28 11.99
C LYS A 10 2.19 -3.06 10.95
N HIS A 11 2.94 -3.63 10.01
CA HIS A 11 2.41 -4.50 9.00
C HIS A 11 2.57 -5.97 9.40
N LYS A 12 1.57 -6.77 9.08
CA LYS A 12 1.62 -8.23 9.12
C LYS A 12 1.60 -8.74 7.69
N LEU A 13 2.62 -9.49 7.31
CA LEU A 13 2.65 -10.22 6.04
C LEU A 13 1.80 -11.49 6.18
N HIS A 14 0.94 -11.74 5.19
CA HIS A 14 0.10 -12.94 5.13
C HIS A 14 0.53 -13.87 4.01
N VAL A 15 0.88 -13.30 2.85
CA VAL A 15 1.29 -14.05 1.66
C VAL A 15 2.47 -13.32 1.02
N ILE A 16 3.50 -14.09 0.67
CA ILE A 16 4.59 -13.70 -0.22
C ILE A 16 4.66 -14.81 -1.28
N ASP A 17 4.31 -14.48 -2.51
CA ASP A 17 4.35 -15.40 -3.65
C ASP A 17 5.20 -14.78 -4.76
N ASP A 18 6.49 -15.09 -4.71
CA ASP A 18 7.48 -14.58 -5.66
C ASP A 18 7.25 -15.09 -7.09
N LYS A 19 6.56 -16.22 -7.25
CA LYS A 19 6.31 -16.82 -8.57
C LYS A 19 5.21 -16.07 -9.31
N ASN A 20 4.16 -15.68 -8.59
CA ASN A 20 3.02 -14.96 -9.16
C ASN A 20 3.10 -13.44 -8.91
N LEU A 21 4.17 -12.97 -8.26
CA LEU A 21 4.41 -11.58 -7.87
C LEU A 21 3.24 -11.00 -7.06
N VAL A 22 2.74 -11.79 -6.10
CA VAL A 22 1.63 -11.41 -5.22
C VAL A 22 2.15 -11.26 -3.78
N THR A 23 1.79 -10.14 -3.14
CA THR A 23 2.02 -9.94 -1.71
C THR A 23 0.71 -9.49 -1.06
N LYS A 24 0.31 -10.20 0.00
CA LYS A 24 -0.84 -9.82 0.83
C LYS A 24 -0.38 -9.48 2.23
N TYR A 25 -0.79 -8.34 2.72
CA TYR A 25 -0.40 -7.85 4.04
C TYR A 25 -1.49 -6.98 4.64
N SER A 26 -1.47 -6.80 5.96
CA SER A 26 -2.36 -5.86 6.63
C SER A 26 -1.58 -4.89 7.49
N LEU A 27 -2.03 -3.65 7.55
CA LEU A 27 -1.71 -2.71 8.62
C LEU A 27 -2.59 -3.05 9.82
N ILE A 28 -1.97 -3.50 10.91
CA ILE A 28 -2.66 -4.00 12.12
C ILE A 28 -2.52 -3.09 13.33
N GLU A 29 -1.59 -2.12 13.27
CA GLU A 29 -1.31 -1.17 14.34
C GLU A 29 -0.65 0.07 13.72
N GLY A 30 -0.93 1.26 14.24
CA GLY A 30 -0.30 2.49 13.77
C GLY A 30 -1.23 3.70 13.82
N ASP A 31 -0.63 4.89 13.83
CA ASP A 31 -1.34 6.16 14.03
C ASP A 31 -2.41 6.41 12.95
N ILE A 32 -2.17 5.91 11.74
CA ILE A 32 -3.06 6.10 10.59
C ILE A 32 -4.40 5.36 10.72
N LEU A 33 -4.47 4.29 11.55
CA LEU A 33 -5.73 3.59 11.82
C LEU A 33 -6.69 4.46 12.65
N GLY A 34 -6.12 5.26 13.56
CA GLY A 34 -6.86 6.15 14.44
C GLY A 34 -7.98 5.45 15.23
N ASP A 35 -9.07 6.18 15.44
CA ASP A 35 -10.30 5.73 16.10
C ASP A 35 -11.31 5.08 15.15
N LYS A 36 -11.08 5.15 13.83
CA LYS A 36 -12.02 4.72 12.79
C LYS A 36 -11.76 3.32 12.23
N LEU A 37 -10.50 2.87 12.21
CA LEU A 37 -10.11 1.61 11.58
C LEU A 37 -9.59 0.60 12.61
N GLU A 38 -9.97 -0.66 12.43
CA GLU A 38 -9.39 -1.82 13.11
C GLU A 38 -8.12 -2.28 12.38
N SER A 39 -8.17 -2.36 11.05
CA SER A 39 -7.04 -2.71 10.19
C SER A 39 -7.30 -2.31 8.73
N ILE A 40 -6.25 -2.36 7.92
CA ILE A 40 -6.35 -2.22 6.46
C ILE A 40 -5.63 -3.41 5.84
N THR A 41 -6.28 -4.11 4.91
CA THR A 41 -5.69 -5.23 4.18
C THR A 41 -5.39 -4.82 2.75
N TYR A 42 -4.23 -5.26 2.27
CA TYR A 42 -3.71 -4.96 0.94
C TYR A 42 -3.46 -6.27 0.20
N ASP A 43 -3.91 -6.33 -1.05
CA ASP A 43 -3.56 -7.38 -2.01
C ASP A 43 -2.86 -6.71 -3.18
N VAL A 44 -1.53 -6.90 -3.27
CA VAL A 44 -0.69 -6.29 -4.29
C VAL A 44 -0.22 -7.36 -5.26
N LYS A 45 -0.39 -7.10 -6.55
CA LYS A 45 0.07 -7.96 -7.63
C LYS A 45 0.77 -7.16 -8.71
N PHE A 46 1.90 -7.67 -9.18
CA PHE A 46 2.59 -7.13 -10.35
C PHE A 46 2.39 -8.03 -11.58
N GLU A 47 2.14 -7.41 -12.72
CA GLU A 47 2.00 -8.10 -14.01
C GLU A 47 2.91 -7.43 -15.04
N THR A 48 3.56 -8.23 -15.90
CA THR A 48 4.40 -7.68 -16.98
C THR A 48 3.57 -6.87 -17.96
N SER A 49 4.09 -5.72 -18.38
CA SER A 49 3.51 -4.89 -19.45
C SER A 49 4.31 -5.06 -20.75
N SER A 50 3.64 -4.88 -21.90
CA SER A 50 4.26 -5.03 -23.23
C SER A 50 5.37 -4.00 -23.53
N ASN A 51 5.45 -2.92 -22.75
CA ASN A 51 6.46 -1.86 -22.87
C ASN A 51 7.74 -2.12 -22.06
N GLY A 52 7.92 -3.32 -21.50
CA GLY A 52 9.07 -3.65 -20.65
C GLY A 52 8.96 -3.15 -19.20
N GLY A 53 7.85 -2.50 -18.84
CA GLY A 53 7.52 -2.16 -17.46
C GLY A 53 6.57 -3.17 -16.81
N CYS A 54 5.86 -2.74 -15.77
CA CYS A 54 4.85 -3.55 -15.09
C CYS A 54 3.55 -2.78 -14.87
N ILE A 55 2.48 -3.53 -14.60
CA ILE A 55 1.22 -3.03 -14.07
C ILE A 55 1.16 -3.50 -12.61
N CYS A 56 1.13 -2.56 -11.68
CA CYS A 56 0.86 -2.83 -10.28
C CYS A 56 -0.65 -2.72 -10.03
N LYS A 57 -1.27 -3.82 -9.58
CA LYS A 57 -2.68 -3.87 -9.15
C LYS A 57 -2.71 -3.98 -7.63
N THR A 58 -3.39 -3.04 -7.00
CA THR A 58 -3.58 -3.03 -5.54
C THR A 58 -5.06 -3.03 -5.22
N SER A 59 -5.51 -4.03 -4.48
CA SER A 59 -6.80 -3.98 -3.77
C SER A 59 -6.55 -3.54 -2.32
N THR A 60 -7.40 -2.65 -1.82
CA THR A 60 -7.35 -2.19 -0.43
C THR A 60 -8.70 -2.39 0.22
N GLU A 61 -8.72 -3.16 1.31
CA GLU A 61 -9.92 -3.43 2.11
C GLU A 61 -9.77 -2.76 3.47
N TYR A 62 -10.78 -1.99 3.87
CA TYR A 62 -10.79 -1.26 5.13
C TYR A 62 -11.69 -1.98 6.12
N HIS A 63 -11.13 -2.39 7.24
CA HIS A 63 -11.89 -2.95 8.35
C HIS A 63 -12.16 -1.83 9.35
N THR A 64 -13.39 -1.33 9.35
CA THR A 64 -13.80 -0.15 10.13
C THR A 64 -14.33 -0.54 11.51
N LYS A 65 -14.21 0.39 12.46
CA LYS A 65 -14.80 0.26 13.78
C LYS A 65 -16.26 0.72 13.74
N GLY A 66 -17.17 -0.13 14.22
CA GLY A 66 -18.61 0.17 14.24
C GLY A 66 -19.17 0.42 12.85
N ASP A 67 -20.08 1.38 12.73
CA ASP A 67 -20.76 1.69 11.46
C ASP A 67 -20.01 2.73 10.61
N TYR A 68 -18.71 2.94 10.86
CA TYR A 68 -17.93 3.88 10.09
C TYR A 68 -17.80 3.39 8.64
N VAL A 69 -18.10 4.27 7.69
CA VAL A 69 -17.98 4.01 6.26
C VAL A 69 -16.86 4.89 5.70
N ILE A 70 -15.86 4.26 5.08
CA ILE A 70 -14.77 4.96 4.42
C ILE A 70 -15.31 5.69 3.21
N LYS A 71 -15.01 7.00 3.13
CA LYS A 71 -15.37 7.83 1.99
C LYS A 71 -14.36 7.64 0.87
N GLU A 72 -14.81 7.84 -0.36
CA GLU A 72 -13.95 7.80 -1.54
C GLU A 72 -12.79 8.81 -1.44
N GLU A 73 -13.04 10.00 -0.89
CA GLU A 73 -12.01 11.03 -0.64
C GLU A 73 -10.92 10.52 0.31
N GLU A 74 -11.28 9.89 1.42
CA GLU A 74 -10.31 9.34 2.38
C GLU A 74 -9.49 8.18 1.77
N HIS A 75 -10.13 7.37 0.91
CA HIS A 75 -9.44 6.34 0.14
C HIS A 75 -8.42 6.96 -0.83
N ASN A 76 -8.84 7.99 -1.57
CA ASN A 76 -8.00 8.65 -2.57
C ASN A 76 -6.81 9.38 -1.92
N GLU A 77 -6.99 10.02 -0.76
CA GLU A 77 -5.88 10.59 0.01
C GLU A 77 -4.83 9.54 0.41
N GLY A 78 -5.28 8.36 0.86
CA GLY A 78 -4.39 7.25 1.19
C GLY A 78 -3.65 6.72 -0.04
N LYS A 79 -4.36 6.58 -1.17
CA LYS A 79 -3.81 6.17 -2.45
C LYS A 79 -2.77 7.16 -2.97
N ASP A 80 -3.03 8.46 -2.90
CA ASP A 80 -2.11 9.48 -3.43
C ASP A 80 -0.79 9.51 -2.64
N LYS A 81 -0.85 9.38 -1.31
CA LYS A 81 0.35 9.23 -0.46
C LYS A 81 1.16 7.98 -0.82
N ALA A 82 0.49 6.85 -1.09
CA ALA A 82 1.17 5.64 -1.53
C ALA A 82 1.82 5.81 -2.91
N MET A 83 1.16 6.53 -3.83
CA MET A 83 1.68 6.82 -5.16
C MET A 83 2.88 7.77 -5.14
N GLU A 84 2.92 8.73 -4.21
CA GLU A 84 4.11 9.58 -4.00
C GLU A 84 5.33 8.75 -3.63
N LEU A 85 5.20 7.83 -2.67
CA LEU A 85 6.28 6.90 -2.31
C LEU A 85 6.67 6.00 -3.50
N PHE A 86 5.68 5.49 -4.24
CA PHE A 86 5.92 4.63 -5.39
C PHE A 86 6.78 5.33 -6.46
N LYS A 87 6.47 6.60 -6.79
CA LYS A 87 7.25 7.39 -7.75
C LYS A 87 8.70 7.60 -7.32
N VAL A 88 8.94 7.85 -6.02
CA VAL A 88 10.29 8.00 -5.48
C VAL A 88 11.09 6.71 -5.62
N VAL A 89 10.47 5.55 -5.34
CA VAL A 89 11.12 4.24 -5.51
C VAL A 89 11.39 3.96 -6.99
N GLU A 90 10.43 4.21 -7.88
CA GLU A 90 10.59 4.03 -9.33
C GLU A 90 11.75 4.88 -9.88
N GLU A 91 11.80 6.18 -9.56
CA GLU A 91 12.87 7.09 -9.99
C GLU A 91 14.25 6.59 -9.52
N TYR A 92 14.34 6.13 -8.26
CA TYR A 92 15.57 5.58 -7.72
C TYR A 92 16.02 4.31 -8.46
N LEU A 93 15.11 3.37 -8.74
CA LEU A 93 15.45 2.13 -9.45
C LEU A 93 15.85 2.40 -10.91
N LEU A 94 15.19 3.35 -11.58
CA LEU A 94 15.57 3.78 -12.93
C LEU A 94 16.96 4.41 -12.98
N ALA A 95 17.32 5.21 -11.97
CA ALA A 95 18.66 5.80 -11.86
C ALA A 95 19.75 4.79 -11.48
N ASN A 96 19.38 3.64 -10.89
CA ASN A 96 20.31 2.65 -10.34
C ASN A 96 20.00 1.22 -10.86
N PRO A 97 20.18 0.93 -12.16
CA PRO A 97 19.68 -0.28 -12.81
C PRO A 97 20.34 -1.60 -12.36
N THR A 98 21.37 -1.55 -11.52
CA THR A 98 22.02 -2.75 -10.95
C THR A 98 21.45 -3.15 -9.59
N VAL A 99 20.63 -2.30 -8.97
CA VAL A 99 20.03 -2.53 -7.68
C VAL A 99 18.75 -3.37 -7.88
N TYR A 100 18.72 -4.57 -7.28
CA TYR A 100 17.66 -5.60 -7.47
C TYR A 100 17.54 -6.17 -8.90
N ALA A 101 18.64 -6.20 -9.65
CA ALA A 101 18.72 -6.81 -11.00
C ALA A 101 18.76 -8.35 -10.98
#